data_AF-A0A6P5YLT4-F1
#
_entry.id   AF-A0A6P5YLT4-F1
#
_cell.length_a   1.000
_cell.length_b   1.000
_cell.length_c   1.000
_cell.angle_alpha   90.00
_cell.angle_beta   90.00
_cell.angle_gamma   90.00
#
_symmetry.space_group_name_H-M   'P 1'
#
loop_
_entity.id
_entity.type
_entity.pdbx_description
1 polymer ?
#
loop_
_entity_poly.entity_id
_entity_poly.type
_entity_poly.pdbx_seq_one_letter_code
_entity_poly.pdbx_strand_id
1 'polypeptide(L)'
;MYLEKRCRNIANMRKPPSLVDLCVRTAIDNVRYLGDVGETDSHLLERILPHCTVDQLLHVEKSTQGRDLTPVTDKLWKNFYELQFGHQNMTLVIERMKLKKVSFRWRQLYEAKLKDFQEAENKASDRLKQLYKKEDARKQSRQVQLCTKVPPSTKRSFYAGSGPGYNLSDVKSNIMKKAKIDFMKSAIFVLFCLLQSFPFIVYG
;
A
#
# COMPACT_ATOMS: atom_id res chain seq x y z
N MET A 1 2.57 4.00 40.88
CA MET A 1 3.54 4.29 39.80
C MET A 1 3.37 5.72 39.27
N TYR A 2 3.58 6.76 40.09
CA TYR A 2 3.48 8.17 39.64
C TYR A 2 4.43 9.11 40.40
N LEU A 3 5.62 8.65 40.80
CA LEU A 3 6.58 9.47 41.55
C LEU A 3 8.03 9.18 41.14
N GLU A 4 8.33 9.23 39.84
CA GLU A 4 9.71 8.93 39.39
C GLU A 4 10.22 9.86 38.26
N LYS A 5 9.73 11.11 38.23
CA LYS A 5 10.28 12.15 37.33
C LYS A 5 10.69 13.44 38.04
N ARG A 6 10.88 13.42 39.36
CA ARG A 6 11.32 14.58 40.16
C ARG A 6 12.78 14.52 40.65
N CYS A 7 13.60 13.61 40.15
CA CYS A 7 15.00 13.48 40.59
C CYS A 7 16.00 13.71 39.45
N ARG A 8 16.04 14.94 38.90
CA ARG A 8 17.22 15.42 38.15
C ARG A 8 17.85 16.71 38.70
N ASN A 9 17.42 17.20 39.86
CA ASN A 9 17.85 18.50 40.39
C ASN A 9 18.35 18.49 41.84
N ILE A 10 18.88 17.37 42.35
CA ILE A 10 19.39 17.32 43.74
C ILE A 10 20.87 17.77 43.85
N ALA A 11 21.58 17.93 42.73
CA ALA A 11 23.01 18.28 42.74
C ALA A 11 23.34 19.79 42.77
N ASN A 12 22.36 20.71 42.68
CA ASN A 12 22.60 22.17 42.59
C ASN A 12 22.25 22.95 43.88
N MET A 13 22.17 22.27 45.02
CA MET A 13 21.73 22.81 46.32
C MET A 13 22.80 23.67 47.05
N ARG A 14 23.49 24.59 46.36
CA ARG A 14 24.45 25.50 47.04
C ARG A 14 24.34 26.98 46.68
N LYS A 15 23.59 27.35 45.63
CA LYS A 15 23.28 28.75 45.32
C LYS A 15 21.86 28.83 44.77
N PRO A 16 21.06 29.85 45.15
CA PRO A 16 19.77 30.07 44.50
C PRO A 16 20.01 30.22 42.99
N PRO A 17 19.17 29.58 42.15
CA PRO A 17 19.31 29.71 40.70
C PRO A 17 19.19 31.18 40.31
N SER A 18 19.98 31.60 39.31
CA SER A 18 19.84 32.95 38.80
C SER A 18 18.47 33.13 38.14
N LEU A 19 18.00 34.38 38.02
CA LEU A 19 16.76 34.68 37.30
C LEU A 19 16.80 34.11 35.89
N VAL A 20 17.95 34.20 35.21
CA VAL A 20 18.17 33.66 33.87
C VAL A 20 17.96 32.16 33.84
N ASP A 21 18.50 31.41 34.82
CA ASP A 21 18.33 29.95 34.88
C ASP A 21 16.87 29.55 35.09
N LEU A 22 16.11 30.34 35.86
CA LEU A 22 14.68 30.10 36.07
C LEU A 22 13.88 30.36 34.78
N CYS A 23 14.19 31.43 34.05
CA CYS A 23 13.59 31.73 32.75
C CYS A 23 13.90 30.64 31.72
N VAL A 24 15.16 30.17 31.65
CA VAL A 24 15.56 29.08 30.74
C VAL A 24 14.81 27.79 31.07
N ARG A 25 14.68 27.41 32.34
CA ARG A 25 13.89 26.23 32.74
C ARG A 25 12.43 26.35 32.33
N THR A 26 11.83 27.51 32.61
CA THR A 26 10.44 27.78 32.24
C THR A 26 10.24 27.74 30.72
N ALA A 27 11.20 28.26 29.96
CA ALA A 27 11.21 28.18 28.50
C ALA A 27 11.32 26.74 28.01
N ILE A 28 12.18 25.92 28.62
CA ILE A 28 12.33 24.48 28.32
C ILE A 28 11.01 23.72 28.58
N ASP A 29 10.35 24.00 29.69
CA ASP A 29 9.07 23.36 30.03
C ASP A 29 7.94 23.78 29.06
N ASN A 30 8.04 24.98 28.48
CA ASN A 30 7.04 25.57 27.57
C ASN A 30 7.50 25.65 26.11
N VAL A 31 8.45 24.80 25.70
CA VAL A 31 9.01 24.79 24.32
C VAL A 31 7.94 24.67 23.24
N ARG A 32 6.79 24.03 23.55
CA ARG A 32 5.66 23.88 22.62
C ARG A 32 5.07 25.20 22.15
N TYR A 33 5.24 26.27 22.93
CA TYR A 33 4.71 27.60 22.63
C TYR A 33 5.78 28.56 22.11
N LEU A 34 7.01 28.07 21.86
CA LEU A 34 8.05 28.87 21.21
C LEU A 34 7.66 29.10 19.75
N GLY A 35 7.52 30.38 19.39
CA GLY A 35 7.24 30.84 18.03
C GLY A 35 8.47 31.53 17.44
N ASP A 36 8.36 32.83 17.22
CA ASP A 36 9.47 33.67 16.75
C ASP A 36 10.50 33.91 17.87
N VAL A 37 11.77 33.62 17.60
CA VAL A 37 12.90 33.82 18.52
C VAL A 37 13.98 34.72 17.93
N GLY A 38 13.69 35.47 16.85
CA GLY A 38 14.67 36.31 16.16
C GLY A 38 15.35 37.36 17.06
N GLU A 39 14.59 37.93 17.98
CA GLU A 39 15.05 38.96 18.93
C GLU A 39 15.78 38.40 20.16
N THR A 40 15.82 37.07 20.33
CA THR A 40 16.43 36.45 21.51
C THR A 40 17.95 36.35 21.35
N ASP A 41 18.67 36.42 22.48
CA ASP A 41 20.12 36.26 22.48
C ASP A 41 20.56 34.83 22.12
N SER A 42 21.61 34.73 21.32
CA SER A 42 22.16 33.46 20.80
C SER A 42 22.55 32.50 21.93
N HIS A 43 23.08 33.04 23.03
CA HIS A 43 23.52 32.24 24.18
C HIS A 43 22.37 31.58 24.95
N LEU A 44 21.20 32.22 25.01
CA LEU A 44 19.99 31.63 25.60
C LEU A 44 19.43 30.55 24.68
N LEU A 45 19.47 30.84 23.38
CA LEU A 45 18.96 29.95 22.35
C LEU A 45 19.78 28.64 22.28
N GLU A 46 21.10 28.72 22.45
CA GLU A 46 21.99 27.55 22.58
C GLU A 46 21.65 26.65 23.78
N ARG A 47 21.00 27.16 24.83
CA ARG A 47 20.59 26.37 26.01
C ARG A 47 19.19 25.79 25.87
N ILE A 48 18.28 26.50 25.21
CA ILE A 48 16.86 26.10 25.11
C ILE A 48 16.64 25.18 23.91
N LEU A 49 17.21 25.49 22.74
CA LEU A 49 16.98 24.74 21.51
C LEU A 49 17.40 23.26 21.52
N PRO A 50 18.47 22.82 22.23
CA PRO A 50 18.79 21.41 22.33
C PRO A 50 17.68 20.54 22.94
N HIS A 51 16.76 21.15 23.70
CA HIS A 51 15.63 20.46 24.31
C HIS A 51 14.39 20.44 23.41
N CYS A 52 14.44 21.08 22.24
CA CYS A 52 13.33 21.08 21.29
C CYS A 52 13.24 19.74 20.55
N THR A 53 12.02 19.39 20.14
CA THR A 53 11.81 18.33 19.14
C THR A 53 12.08 18.86 17.73
N VAL A 54 12.28 17.96 16.77
CA VAL A 54 12.55 18.33 15.37
C VAL A 54 11.44 19.20 14.79
N ASP A 55 10.18 18.84 15.02
CA ASP A 55 9.02 19.58 14.50
C ASP A 55 8.93 20.99 15.10
N GLN A 56 9.26 21.13 16.39
CA GLN A 56 9.31 22.42 17.06
C GLN A 56 10.43 23.28 16.51
N LEU A 57 11.62 22.71 16.29
CA LEU A 57 12.73 23.45 15.70
C LEU A 57 12.40 23.93 14.28
N LEU A 58 11.76 23.06 13.47
CA LEU A 58 11.29 23.41 12.14
C LEU A 58 10.22 24.50 12.18
N HIS A 59 9.34 24.48 13.18
CA HIS A 59 8.33 25.53 13.37
C HIS A 59 8.99 26.86 13.72
N VAL A 60 9.91 26.88 14.69
CA VAL A 60 10.66 28.08 15.10
C VAL A 60 11.41 28.69 13.92
N GLU A 61 12.10 27.87 13.11
CA GLU A 61 12.80 28.36 11.91
C GLU A 61 11.86 28.89 10.82
N LYS A 62 10.62 28.41 10.74
CA LYS A 62 9.61 28.93 9.78
C LYS A 62 8.94 30.21 10.29
N SER A 63 8.75 30.31 11.61
CA SER A 63 8.08 31.43 12.28
C SER A 63 9.02 32.61 12.50
N THR A 64 10.34 32.38 12.59
CA THR A 64 11.33 33.44 12.76
C THR A 64 11.49 34.27 11.50
N GLN A 65 11.33 35.58 11.60
CA GLN A 65 11.55 36.53 10.51
C GLN A 65 12.71 37.48 10.86
N GLY A 66 13.60 37.76 9.90
CA GLY A 66 14.59 38.84 10.02
C GLY A 66 15.97 38.48 10.60
N ARG A 67 16.21 37.26 11.13
CA ARG A 67 17.54 36.84 11.62
C ARG A 67 17.93 35.41 11.21
N ASP A 68 19.19 35.24 10.80
CA ASP A 68 19.75 33.94 10.47
C ASP A 68 20.13 33.14 11.73
N LEU A 69 19.28 32.19 12.11
CA LEU A 69 19.55 31.23 13.19
C LEU A 69 20.50 30.08 12.79
N THR A 70 20.98 30.11 11.55
CA THR A 70 21.84 29.08 10.94
C THR A 70 23.03 28.64 11.80
N PRO A 71 23.80 29.52 12.48
CA PRO A 71 25.00 29.11 13.21
C PRO A 71 24.72 28.20 14.41
N VAL A 72 23.61 28.46 15.10
CA VAL A 72 23.17 27.67 16.25
C VAL A 72 22.45 26.41 15.76
N THR A 73 21.61 26.57 14.75
CA THR A 73 20.67 25.54 14.36
C THR A 73 21.28 24.44 13.49
N ASP A 74 22.30 24.76 12.68
CA ASP A 74 22.97 23.76 11.83
C ASP A 74 23.66 22.64 12.66
N LYS A 75 24.23 23.01 13.82
CA LYS A 75 24.77 22.04 14.80
C LYS A 75 23.69 21.14 15.39
N LEU A 76 22.50 21.72 15.65
CA LEU A 76 21.36 20.97 16.19
C LEU A 76 20.81 20.01 15.14
N TRP A 77 20.64 20.45 13.90
CA TRP A 77 20.21 19.61 12.78
C TRP A 77 21.14 18.42 12.57
N LYS A 78 22.45 18.63 12.72
CA LYS A 78 23.44 17.55 12.69
C LYS A 78 23.19 16.49 13.77
N ASN A 79 22.92 16.92 15.01
CA ASN A 79 22.60 16.01 16.12
C ASN A 79 21.24 15.30 15.93
N PHE A 80 20.22 16.01 15.42
CA PHE A 80 18.93 15.40 15.12
C PHE A 80 19.02 14.36 14.01
N TYR A 81 19.84 14.61 13.00
CA TYR A 81 20.09 13.64 11.93
C TYR A 81 20.72 12.36 12.48
N GLU A 82 21.71 12.49 13.38
CA GLU A 82 22.33 11.36 14.07
C GLU A 82 21.33 10.60 14.95
N LEU A 83 20.48 11.32 15.71
CA LEU A 83 19.49 10.70 16.59
C LEU A 83 18.40 9.94 15.82
N GLN A 84 17.95 10.46 14.67
CA GLN A 84 16.87 9.87 13.89
C GLN A 84 17.33 8.76 12.95
N PHE A 85 18.44 8.99 12.23
CA PHE A 85 18.92 8.08 11.19
C PHE A 85 20.13 7.26 11.62
N GLY A 86 20.72 7.55 12.77
CA GLY A 86 21.90 6.88 13.29
C GLY A 86 23.22 7.44 12.77
N HIS A 87 24.28 7.16 13.53
CA HIS A 87 25.65 7.64 13.26
C HIS A 87 26.19 7.17 11.89
N GLN A 88 25.89 5.94 11.48
CA GLN A 88 26.39 5.39 10.21
C GLN A 88 25.90 6.21 9.00
N ASN A 89 24.61 6.54 8.97
CA ASN A 89 24.02 7.33 7.89
C ASN A 89 24.60 8.75 7.84
N MET A 90 24.88 9.32 9.00
CA MET A 90 25.52 10.63 9.11
C MET A 90 26.94 10.61 8.52
N THR A 91 27.76 9.63 8.89
CA THR A 91 29.11 9.45 8.36
C THR A 91 29.11 9.30 6.84
N LEU A 92 28.19 8.48 6.30
CA LEU A 92 28.01 8.33 4.85
C LEU A 92 27.67 9.66 4.15
N VAL A 93 26.84 10.51 4.77
CA VAL A 93 26.51 11.83 4.22
C VAL A 93 27.74 12.75 4.20
N ILE A 94 28.52 12.76 5.28
CA ILE A 94 29.76 13.54 5.39
C ILE A 94 30.79 13.08 4.34
N GLU A 95 30.95 11.77 4.16
CA GLU A 95 31.83 11.20 3.14
C GLU A 95 31.39 11.59 1.73
N ARG A 96 30.10 11.48 1.42
CA ARG A 96 29.54 11.89 0.12
C ARG A 96 29.76 13.38 -0.16
N MET A 97 29.63 14.23 0.85
CA MET A 97 29.93 15.66 0.73
C MET A 97 31.40 15.92 0.42
N LYS A 98 32.31 15.25 1.14
CA LYS A 98 33.75 15.36 0.91
C LYS A 98 34.13 14.91 -0.49
N LEU A 99 33.59 13.79 -0.96
CA LEU A 99 33.84 13.25 -2.30
C LEU A 99 33.37 14.22 -3.40
N LYS A 100 32.18 14.79 -3.24
CA LYS A 100 31.59 15.72 -4.21
C LYS A 100 32.07 17.16 -4.05
N LYS A 101 32.90 17.45 -3.04
CA LYS A 101 33.38 18.80 -2.66
C LYS A 101 32.25 19.83 -2.51
N VAL A 102 31.10 19.41 -2.01
CA VAL A 102 29.93 20.26 -1.78
C VAL A 102 29.59 20.27 -0.30
N SER A 103 29.27 21.46 0.22
CA SER A 103 28.70 21.62 1.54
C SER A 103 27.22 21.95 1.38
N PHE A 104 26.36 21.21 2.08
CA PHE A 104 24.93 21.51 2.18
C PHE A 104 24.57 21.72 3.64
N ARG A 105 23.52 22.51 3.88
CA ARG A 105 22.97 22.71 5.22
C ARG A 105 22.37 21.42 5.75
N TRP A 106 22.58 21.10 7.02
CA TRP A 106 22.07 19.85 7.61
C TRP A 106 20.55 19.77 7.57
N ARG A 107 19.86 20.91 7.69
CA ARG A 107 18.42 21.03 7.48
C ARG A 107 17.97 20.50 6.12
N GLN A 108 18.65 20.91 5.05
CA GLN A 108 18.25 20.52 3.68
C GLN A 108 18.43 19.02 3.45
N LEU A 109 19.48 18.43 4.03
CA LEU A 109 19.70 16.99 3.98
C LEU A 109 18.61 16.23 4.74
N TYR A 110 18.22 16.76 5.90
CA TYR A 110 17.15 16.19 6.70
C TYR A 110 15.82 16.21 5.94
N GLU A 111 15.44 17.35 5.37
CA GLU A 111 14.22 17.48 4.56
C GLU A 111 14.25 16.57 3.32
N ALA A 112 15.38 16.50 2.62
CA ALA A 112 15.53 15.62 1.46
C ALA A 112 15.37 14.14 1.86
N LYS A 113 16.00 13.73 2.96
CA LYS A 113 15.86 12.37 3.47
C LYS A 113 14.43 12.05 3.89
N LEU A 114 13.75 12.98 4.54
CA LEU A 114 12.36 12.79 4.94
C LEU A 114 11.45 12.56 3.73
N LYS A 115 11.67 13.31 2.63
CA LYS A 115 10.95 13.11 1.37
C LYS A 115 11.23 11.74 0.76
N ASP A 116 12.49 11.29 0.75
CA ASP A 116 12.85 9.95 0.26
C ASP A 116 12.11 8.84 1.05
N PHE A 117 12.04 8.98 2.38
CA PHE A 117 11.32 8.03 3.23
C PHE A 117 9.82 8.02 2.92
N GLN A 118 9.20 9.20 2.81
CA GLN A 118 7.78 9.33 2.51
C GLN A 118 7.43 8.77 1.13
N GLU A 119 8.30 8.97 0.13
CA GLU A 119 8.12 8.38 -1.20
C GLU A 119 8.23 6.85 -1.17
N ALA A 120 9.20 6.30 -0.44
CA ALA A 120 9.35 4.86 -0.27
C ALA A 120 8.12 4.23 0.44
N GLU A 121 7.59 4.89 1.46
CA GLU A 121 6.38 4.48 2.17
C GLU A 121 5.15 4.52 1.25
N ASN A 122 4.96 5.62 0.52
CA ASN A 122 3.86 5.76 -0.44
C ASN A 122 3.91 4.68 -1.51
N LYS A 123 5.11 4.40 -2.06
CA LYS A 123 5.30 3.33 -3.04
C LYS A 123 4.95 1.95 -2.49
N ALA A 124 5.32 1.67 -1.24
CA ALA A 124 4.96 0.42 -0.56
C ALA A 124 3.44 0.33 -0.33
N SER A 125 2.83 1.41 0.13
CA SER A 125 1.38 1.54 0.32
C SER A 125 0.60 1.33 -0.99
N ASP A 126 1.06 1.94 -2.07
CA ASP A 126 0.43 1.81 -3.38
C ASP A 126 0.59 0.41 -3.98
N ARG A 127 1.75 -0.22 -3.79
CA ARG A 127 1.93 -1.65 -4.11
C ARG A 127 0.90 -2.51 -3.37
N LEU A 128 0.70 -2.25 -2.08
CA LEU A 128 -0.28 -2.99 -1.27
C LEU A 128 -1.71 -2.78 -1.79
N LYS A 129 -2.11 -1.52 -2.06
CA LYS A 129 -3.42 -1.20 -2.65
C LYS A 129 -3.64 -1.90 -3.99
N GLN A 130 -2.61 -1.98 -4.84
CA GLN A 130 -2.69 -2.69 -6.12
C GLN A 130 -2.93 -4.19 -5.94
N LEU A 131 -2.28 -4.82 -4.96
CA LEU A 131 -2.48 -6.23 -4.65
C LEU A 131 -3.91 -6.51 -4.18
N TYR A 132 -4.46 -5.67 -3.30
CA TYR A 132 -5.86 -5.80 -2.87
C TYR A 132 -6.84 -5.64 -4.04
N LYS A 133 -6.67 -4.60 -4.87
CA LYS A 133 -7.50 -4.40 -6.07
C LYS A 133 -7.46 -5.60 -7.02
N LYS A 134 -6.27 -6.19 -7.21
CA LYS A 134 -6.09 -7.39 -8.06
C LYS A 134 -6.82 -8.60 -7.48
N GLU A 135 -6.73 -8.81 -6.17
CA GLU A 135 -7.44 -9.89 -5.49
C GLU A 135 -8.95 -9.70 -5.51
N ASP A 136 -9.44 -8.48 -5.29
CA ASP A 136 -10.86 -8.18 -5.36
C ASP A 136 -11.40 -8.38 -6.77
N ALA A 137 -10.67 -7.94 -7.82
CA ALA A 137 -11.03 -8.22 -9.21
C ALA A 137 -11.07 -9.73 -9.52
N ARG A 138 -10.13 -10.52 -8.95
CA ARG A 138 -10.11 -11.99 -9.07
C ARG A 138 -11.31 -12.64 -8.39
N LYS A 139 -11.79 -12.09 -7.27
CA LYS A 139 -13.00 -12.57 -6.58
C LYS A 139 -14.26 -12.18 -7.36
N GLN A 140 -14.34 -10.93 -7.83
CA GLN A 140 -15.46 -10.40 -8.62
C GLN A 140 -15.63 -11.12 -9.96
N SER A 141 -14.54 -11.51 -10.62
CA SER A 141 -14.61 -12.29 -11.87
C SER A 141 -15.14 -13.72 -11.67
N ARG A 142 -15.05 -14.26 -10.45
CA ARG A 142 -15.62 -15.57 -10.07
C ARG A 142 -17.05 -15.44 -9.54
N GLN A 143 -17.51 -14.22 -9.25
CA GLN A 143 -18.86 -13.98 -8.77
C GLN A 143 -19.86 -14.10 -9.93
N VAL A 144 -20.96 -14.81 -9.69
CA VAL A 144 -22.05 -14.94 -10.66
C VAL A 144 -22.65 -13.55 -10.92
N GLN A 145 -22.43 -13.02 -12.12
CA GLN A 145 -23.03 -11.75 -12.53
C GLN A 145 -24.44 -11.99 -13.07
N LEU A 146 -25.41 -11.22 -12.57
CA LEU A 146 -26.77 -11.23 -13.09
C LEU A 146 -26.75 -10.64 -14.50
N CYS A 147 -27.07 -11.45 -15.52
CA CYS A 147 -27.08 -10.98 -16.90
C CYS A 147 -28.32 -10.11 -17.13
N THR A 148 -28.16 -8.78 -17.12
CA THR A 148 -29.25 -7.83 -17.43
C THR A 148 -29.53 -7.72 -18.92
N LYS A 149 -28.63 -8.25 -19.76
CA LYS A 149 -28.91 -8.46 -21.18
C LYS A 149 -29.90 -9.60 -21.30
N VAL A 150 -31.18 -9.25 -21.49
CA VAL A 150 -32.12 -10.14 -22.16
C VAL A 150 -31.43 -10.53 -23.47
N PRO A 151 -31.16 -11.84 -23.72
CA PRO A 151 -30.62 -12.25 -25.00
C PRO A 151 -31.50 -11.64 -26.10
N PRO A 152 -30.93 -11.09 -27.18
CA PRO A 152 -31.76 -10.53 -28.24
C PRO A 152 -32.82 -11.57 -28.57
N SER A 153 -34.09 -11.16 -28.44
CA SER A 153 -35.25 -11.96 -28.79
C SER A 153 -35.29 -12.07 -30.31
N THR A 154 -34.24 -12.63 -30.90
CA THR A 154 -34.37 -13.30 -32.16
C THR A 154 -35.29 -14.45 -31.83
N LYS A 155 -36.55 -14.37 -32.29
CA LYS A 155 -37.37 -15.55 -32.50
C LYS A 155 -36.49 -16.50 -33.31
N ARG A 156 -35.73 -17.37 -32.65
CA ARG A 156 -35.07 -18.47 -33.29
C ARG A 156 -36.25 -19.28 -33.76
N SER A 157 -36.61 -19.09 -35.03
CA SER A 157 -37.40 -20.06 -35.76
C SER A 157 -36.74 -21.39 -35.43
N PHE A 158 -37.44 -22.19 -34.63
CA PHE A 158 -37.21 -23.61 -34.57
C PHE A 158 -37.55 -24.05 -35.99
N TYR A 159 -36.59 -23.94 -36.89
CA TYR A 159 -36.58 -24.71 -38.12
C TYR A 159 -36.40 -26.15 -37.63
N ALA A 160 -37.54 -26.73 -37.24
CA ALA A 160 -37.82 -28.12 -37.42
C ALA A 160 -37.53 -28.40 -38.90
N GLY A 161 -36.26 -28.70 -39.18
CA GLY A 161 -35.89 -29.37 -40.39
C GLY A 161 -36.63 -30.70 -40.34
N SER A 162 -37.64 -30.80 -41.20
CA SER A 162 -38.31 -32.03 -41.59
C SER A 162 -37.26 -33.04 -42.04
N GLY A 163 -36.67 -33.76 -41.09
CA GLY A 163 -36.07 -35.07 -41.29
C GLY A 163 -37.08 -36.12 -40.83
N PRO A 164 -37.16 -37.30 -41.45
CA PRO A 164 -38.19 -38.28 -41.18
C PRO A 164 -38.05 -38.82 -39.76
N GLY A 165 -38.78 -38.22 -38.83
CA GLY A 165 -38.79 -38.56 -37.42
C GLY A 165 -39.86 -39.62 -37.15
N TYR A 166 -39.43 -40.82 -36.77
CA TYR A 166 -40.29 -41.82 -36.17
C TYR A 166 -40.95 -41.24 -34.91
N ASN A 167 -42.28 -41.36 -34.83
CA ASN A 167 -43.07 -40.85 -33.71
C ASN A 167 -42.75 -41.63 -32.42
N LEU A 168 -42.09 -40.97 -31.47
CA LEU A 168 -41.89 -41.43 -30.09
C LEU A 168 -42.52 -40.41 -29.13
N SER A 169 -43.84 -40.24 -29.24
CA SER A 169 -44.61 -39.25 -28.49
C SER A 169 -44.74 -39.58 -26.99
N ASP A 170 -44.58 -40.83 -26.57
CA ASP A 170 -44.98 -41.22 -25.19
C ASP A 170 -43.84 -41.48 -24.20
N VAL A 171 -42.63 -41.00 -24.47
CA VAL A 171 -41.49 -41.21 -23.54
C VAL A 171 -41.08 -39.92 -22.84
N LYS A 172 -41.29 -39.90 -21.52
CA LYS A 172 -41.27 -38.71 -20.64
C LYS A 172 -39.88 -38.10 -20.34
N SER A 173 -38.79 -38.54 -20.99
CA SER A 173 -37.45 -37.93 -20.83
C SER A 173 -36.50 -38.19 -22.01
N ASN A 174 -35.59 -37.25 -22.28
CA ASN A 174 -34.64 -37.31 -23.41
C ASN A 174 -33.69 -38.52 -23.35
N ILE A 175 -33.36 -39.00 -22.15
CA ILE A 175 -32.52 -40.19 -21.94
C ILE A 175 -33.21 -41.44 -22.48
N MET A 176 -34.49 -41.62 -22.17
CA MET A 176 -35.22 -42.82 -22.55
C MET A 176 -35.63 -42.80 -24.04
N LYS A 177 -35.74 -41.62 -24.66
CA LYS A 177 -35.84 -41.49 -26.12
C LYS A 177 -34.56 -41.95 -26.81
N LYS A 178 -33.39 -41.51 -26.34
CA LYS A 178 -32.10 -41.91 -26.93
C LYS A 178 -31.85 -43.41 -26.82
N ALA A 179 -32.11 -44.01 -25.65
CA ALA A 179 -31.96 -45.45 -25.46
C ALA A 179 -32.84 -46.28 -26.43
N LYS A 180 -34.08 -45.84 -26.69
CA LYS A 180 -34.99 -46.54 -27.60
C LYS A 180 -34.58 -46.40 -29.07
N ILE A 181 -34.02 -45.25 -29.44
CA ILE A 181 -33.44 -45.03 -30.77
C ILE A 181 -32.24 -45.93 -31.00
N ASP A 182 -31.34 -46.02 -30.02
CA ASP A 182 -30.13 -46.84 -30.12
C ASP A 182 -30.49 -48.33 -30.16
N PHE A 183 -31.55 -48.76 -29.44
CA PHE A 183 -32.12 -50.12 -29.54
C PHE A 183 -32.72 -50.45 -30.92
N MET A 184 -33.42 -49.51 -31.55
CA MET A 184 -33.96 -49.75 -32.90
C MET A 184 -32.87 -49.75 -33.97
N LYS A 185 -31.82 -48.93 -33.81
CA LYS A 185 -30.67 -48.92 -34.72
C LYS A 185 -29.87 -50.23 -34.67
N SER A 186 -29.71 -50.83 -33.50
CA SER A 186 -29.03 -52.13 -33.37
C SER A 186 -29.86 -53.28 -33.97
N ALA A 187 -31.19 -53.23 -33.89
CA ALA A 187 -32.05 -54.23 -34.55
C ALA A 187 -31.91 -54.23 -36.09
N ILE A 188 -31.70 -53.06 -36.70
CA ILE A 188 -31.44 -52.94 -38.15
C ILE A 188 -30.07 -53.51 -38.53
N PHE A 189 -29.07 -53.38 -37.66
CA PHE A 189 -27.72 -53.91 -37.90
C PHE A 189 -27.70 -55.46 -37.88
N VAL A 190 -28.52 -56.10 -37.03
CA VAL A 190 -28.65 -57.56 -36.98
C VAL A 190 -29.33 -58.11 -38.24
N LEU A 191 -30.30 -57.38 -38.81
CA LEU A 191 -30.97 -57.79 -40.05
C LEU A 191 -30.05 -57.68 -41.29
N PHE A 192 -29.15 -56.68 -41.30
CA PHE A 192 -28.17 -56.51 -42.38
C PHE A 192 -27.10 -57.61 -42.36
N CYS A 193 -26.66 -58.06 -41.17
CA CYS A 193 -25.75 -59.19 -41.04
C CYS A 193 -26.39 -60.53 -41.46
N LEU A 194 -27.69 -60.75 -41.23
CA LEU A 194 -28.36 -62.00 -41.64
C LEU A 194 -28.64 -62.07 -43.15
N LEU A 195 -28.79 -60.93 -43.83
CA LEU A 195 -29.01 -60.88 -45.28
C LEU A 195 -27.73 -60.96 -46.12
N GLN A 196 -26.55 -60.84 -45.50
CA GLN A 196 -25.26 -60.97 -46.19
C GLN A 196 -24.65 -62.39 -46.13
N SER A 197 -25.33 -63.36 -45.49
CA SER A 197 -24.84 -64.74 -45.34
C SER A 197 -25.54 -65.79 -46.21
N PHE A 198 -26.37 -65.41 -47.18
CA PHE A 198 -26.92 -66.34 -48.17
C PHE A 198 -26.45 -66.00 -49.59
N PRO A 199 -25.45 -66.72 -50.15
CA PRO A 199 -25.18 -66.68 -51.58
C PRO A 199 -26.34 -67.37 -52.31
N PHE A 200 -27.08 -66.59 -53.10
CA PHE A 200 -28.03 -67.12 -54.09
C PHE A 200 -27.24 -67.91 -55.13
N ILE A 201 -27.49 -69.22 -55.19
CA ILE A 201 -27.09 -70.09 -56.29
C ILE A 201 -27.91 -69.65 -57.51
N VAL A 202 -27.24 -69.06 -58.50
CA VAL A 202 -27.83 -68.78 -59.82
C VAL A 202 -27.49 -69.95 -60.73
N TYR A 203 -28.52 -70.69 -61.13
CA TYR A 203 -28.51 -71.62 -62.26
C TYR A 203 -28.43 -70.83 -63.57
N GLY A 204 -27.59 -71.30 -64.50
CA GLY A 204 -27.46 -70.81 -65.86
C GLY A 204 -26.27 -71.46 -66.55
#